data_AF-A0AAD6EY73-F1
#
_entry.id   AF-A0AAD6EY73-F1
#
_cell.length_a   1.000
_cell.length_b   1.000
_cell.length_c   1.000
_cell.angle_alpha   90.00
_cell.angle_beta   90.00
_cell.angle_gamma   90.00
#
_symmetry.space_group_name_H-M   'P 1'
#
loop_
_entity.id
_entity.type
_entity.pdbx_description
1 polymer ?
#
loop_
_entity_poly.entity_id
_entity_poly.type
_entity_poly.pdbx_seq_one_letter_code
_entity_poly.pdbx_strand_id
1 'polypeptide(L)'
;MVTQYPKNDRVNMHLVESCGCIYLVRMYSYGGGPTNCIDIYCLNAYTDEWLRVDSIGDRAFFLSDMSYVSVCTPYIGVESNCIYYVPFCSEDERKIYKFCLDDHTMAFNIIPTEKTAYESRFCWFVPTRLQRKDSSALPAKVLNEASEDKGFNDNLTSSSIQKAKTWPWLMYQEKLDGKCKLLDPLNGIEYSTRIRLPSSVLPAQILCSKDGWVILLDAANALFMVNPLIGEVVKLPSIDELDEGFSGITFTSVPTSDCLVLGYCTNRRDESIKIYKWLSGDKDWTIVYGDGALFCAANTNPVVFQGELYCLGETGELRVFNPVEETWRMLDKPEPVYSEDEAPFQGTQDCYLLELGGDLVSVFKYNYFDYNVRIFMLDRWRMEWVPVNDLAGWTLFLDARCSFAKSSPLERWSNKIFFSAIHSSTTKTCATYCIKSKRYDQDRLSCFATSKSVS
;
A
#
# COMPACT_ATOMS: atom_id res chain seq x y z
N MET A 1 -21.40 -21.71 -39.96
CA MET A 1 -20.11 -22.41 -40.16
C MET A 1 -19.64 -22.85 -38.80
N VAL A 2 -19.21 -24.11 -38.64
CA VAL A 2 -18.70 -24.61 -37.36
C VAL A 2 -17.36 -23.93 -37.11
N THR A 3 -17.31 -23.00 -36.16
CA THR A 3 -16.07 -22.36 -35.72
C THR A 3 -15.19 -23.45 -35.14
N GLN A 4 -14.15 -23.86 -35.87
CA GLN A 4 -13.13 -24.76 -35.34
C GLN A 4 -12.34 -23.98 -34.30
N TYR A 5 -12.62 -24.23 -33.03
CA TYR A 5 -11.79 -23.72 -31.94
C TYR A 5 -10.39 -24.34 -32.09
N PRO A 6 -9.31 -23.54 -32.14
CA PRO A 6 -7.96 -24.08 -32.08
C PRO A 6 -7.84 -24.91 -30.79
N LYS A 7 -7.35 -26.16 -30.91
CA LYS A 7 -7.07 -27.03 -29.76
C LYS A 7 -6.03 -26.36 -28.85
N ASN A 8 -6.47 -25.61 -27.84
CA ASN A 8 -5.61 -24.81 -26.97
C ASN A 8 -5.94 -24.99 -25.48
N ASP A 9 -4.89 -24.88 -24.66
CA ASP A 9 -4.78 -25.44 -23.30
C ASP A 9 -5.40 -24.61 -22.14
N ARG A 10 -5.96 -23.40 -22.36
CA ARG A 10 -6.57 -22.60 -21.25
C ARG A 10 -7.79 -21.77 -21.66
N VAL A 11 -8.88 -21.93 -20.90
CA VAL A 11 -10.15 -21.17 -21.01
C VAL A 11 -10.36 -20.40 -19.72
N ASN A 12 -10.45 -19.07 -19.80
CA ASN A 12 -10.80 -18.22 -18.68
C ASN A 12 -12.32 -17.99 -18.67
N MET A 13 -12.93 -18.18 -17.50
CA MET A 13 -14.38 -18.09 -17.33
C MET A 13 -14.70 -16.96 -16.34
N HIS A 14 -15.50 -16.00 -16.78
CA HIS A 14 -15.91 -14.86 -15.96
C HIS A 14 -17.44 -14.83 -15.83
N LEU A 15 -17.91 -14.70 -14.59
CA LEU A 15 -19.33 -14.49 -14.30
C LEU A 15 -19.59 -12.98 -14.15
N VAL A 16 -20.60 -12.48 -14.84
CA VAL A 16 -20.92 -11.05 -14.93
C VAL A 16 -22.38 -10.86 -14.55
N GLU A 17 -22.66 -10.18 -13.43
CA GLU A 17 -24.01 -9.68 -13.17
C GLU A 17 -24.16 -8.33 -13.88
N SER A 18 -25.27 -8.16 -14.60
CA SER A 18 -25.60 -6.90 -15.25
C SER A 18 -27.11 -6.74 -15.40
N CYS A 19 -27.64 -5.70 -14.76
CA CYS A 19 -29.06 -5.31 -14.83
C CYS A 19 -30.03 -6.45 -14.46
N GLY A 20 -29.67 -7.26 -13.46
CA GLY A 20 -30.46 -8.41 -13.00
C GLY A 20 -30.31 -9.68 -13.85
N CYS A 21 -29.47 -9.65 -14.89
CA CYS A 21 -29.11 -10.84 -15.68
C CYS A 21 -27.71 -11.32 -15.30
N ILE A 22 -27.49 -12.63 -15.31
CA ILE A 22 -26.18 -13.23 -15.09
C ILE A 22 -25.63 -13.72 -16.43
N TYR A 23 -24.40 -13.32 -16.77
CA TYR A 23 -23.70 -13.78 -17.95
C TYR A 23 -22.46 -14.60 -17.58
N LEU A 24 -22.12 -15.58 -18.41
CA LEU A 24 -20.88 -16.32 -18.38
C LEU A 24 -20.11 -15.98 -19.65
N VAL A 25 -18.95 -15.36 -19.49
CA VAL A 25 -18.02 -15.03 -20.59
C VAL A 25 -16.88 -16.03 -20.57
N ARG A 26 -16.67 -16.73 -21.68
CA ARG A 26 -15.54 -17.64 -21.90
C ARG A 26 -14.57 -17.01 -22.88
N MET A 27 -13.33 -16.84 -22.43
CA MET A 27 -12.25 -16.30 -23.24
C MET A 27 -11.19 -17.37 -23.47
N TYR A 28 -10.78 -17.55 -24.73
CA TYR A 28 -9.79 -18.55 -25.12
C TYR A 28 -8.43 -17.89 -25.34
N SER A 29 -7.37 -18.53 -24.84
CA SER A 29 -6.00 -18.03 -24.97
C SER A 29 -5.13 -18.99 -25.81
N TYR A 30 -4.12 -18.46 -26.50
CA TYR A 30 -3.10 -19.24 -27.22
C TYR A 30 -1.71 -18.68 -26.95
N GLY A 31 -0.74 -19.55 -26.63
CA GLY A 31 0.64 -19.13 -26.41
C GLY A 31 0.85 -18.09 -25.30
N GLY A 32 -0.06 -18.03 -24.31
CA GLY A 32 0.02 -17.08 -23.20
C GLY A 32 -0.67 -15.72 -23.44
N GLY A 33 -1.28 -15.48 -24.60
CA GLY A 33 -2.06 -14.26 -24.90
C GLY A 33 -3.54 -14.54 -25.18
N PRO A 34 -4.43 -13.54 -24.98
CA PRO A 34 -5.85 -13.68 -25.29
C PRO A 34 -6.09 -13.75 -26.81
N THR A 35 -7.07 -14.53 -27.24
CA THR A 35 -7.54 -14.58 -28.63
C THR A 35 -8.87 -13.81 -28.77
N ASN A 36 -9.29 -13.51 -30.00
CA ASN A 36 -10.61 -12.94 -30.28
C ASN A 36 -11.75 -13.97 -30.19
N CYS A 37 -11.47 -15.22 -29.83
CA CYS A 37 -12.50 -16.21 -29.57
C CYS A 37 -13.10 -15.92 -28.19
N ILE A 38 -14.35 -15.48 -28.17
CA ILE A 38 -15.12 -15.25 -26.96
C ILE A 38 -16.51 -15.87 -27.15
N ASP A 39 -16.94 -16.68 -26.19
CA ASP A 39 -18.32 -17.13 -26.10
C ASP A 39 -19.00 -16.48 -24.90
N ILE A 40 -20.21 -15.96 -25.09
CA ILE A 40 -21.00 -15.36 -24.01
C ILE A 40 -22.29 -16.16 -23.87
N TYR A 41 -22.65 -16.44 -22.62
CA TYR A 41 -23.90 -17.09 -22.27
C TYR A 41 -24.64 -16.20 -21.28
N CYS A 42 -25.96 -16.11 -21.40
CA CYS A 42 -26.85 -15.47 -20.44
C CYS A 42 -27.65 -16.56 -19.72
N LEU A 43 -27.74 -16.50 -18.39
CA LEU A 43 -28.52 -17.44 -17.60
C LEU A 43 -30.01 -17.09 -17.72
N ASN A 44 -30.81 -18.05 -18.17
CA ASN A 44 -32.25 -17.94 -18.13
C ASN A 44 -32.74 -18.28 -16.73
N ALA A 45 -33.11 -17.26 -15.95
CA ALA A 45 -33.57 -17.41 -14.57
C ALA A 45 -34.90 -18.20 -14.41
N TYR A 46 -35.62 -18.48 -15.51
CA TYR A 46 -36.84 -19.28 -15.47
C TYR A 46 -36.61 -20.77 -15.74
N THR A 47 -35.55 -21.10 -16.48
CA THR A 47 -35.24 -22.48 -16.90
C THR A 47 -33.94 -23.02 -16.31
N ASP A 48 -33.15 -22.18 -15.64
CA ASP A 48 -31.80 -22.46 -15.14
C ASP A 48 -30.82 -22.92 -16.23
N GLU A 49 -31.05 -22.51 -17.49
CA GLU A 49 -30.22 -22.86 -18.64
C GLU A 49 -29.34 -21.70 -19.11
N TRP A 50 -28.12 -22.03 -19.53
CA TRP A 50 -27.19 -21.08 -20.15
C TRP A 50 -27.47 -20.95 -21.65
N LEU A 51 -27.96 -19.78 -22.07
CA LEU A 51 -28.24 -19.48 -23.47
C LEU A 51 -27.08 -18.69 -24.07
N ARG A 52 -26.46 -19.21 -25.14
CA ARG A 52 -25.44 -18.45 -25.88
C ARG A 52 -26.06 -17.17 -26.44
N VAL A 53 -25.38 -16.05 -26.24
CA VAL A 53 -25.77 -14.74 -26.77
C VAL A 53 -24.62 -14.16 -27.60
N ASP A 54 -24.96 -13.56 -28.74
CA ASP A 54 -23.98 -12.94 -29.64
C ASP A 54 -23.85 -11.43 -29.38
N SER A 55 -24.72 -10.85 -28.54
CA SER A 55 -24.70 -9.44 -28.17
C SER A 55 -25.09 -9.25 -26.70
N ILE A 56 -24.45 -8.28 -26.06
CA ILE A 56 -24.78 -7.80 -24.71
C ILE A 56 -25.52 -6.45 -24.74
N GLY A 57 -25.92 -5.98 -25.94
CA GLY A 57 -26.70 -4.77 -26.15
C GLY A 57 -25.90 -3.49 -25.92
N ASP A 58 -26.48 -2.54 -25.18
CA ASP A 58 -25.90 -1.24 -24.84
C ASP A 58 -24.81 -1.29 -23.75
N ARG A 59 -24.39 -2.51 -23.39
CA ARG A 59 -23.51 -2.78 -22.25
C ARG A 59 -22.06 -2.92 -22.69
N ALA A 60 -21.16 -2.71 -21.74
CA ALA A 60 -19.77 -3.10 -21.85
C ALA A 60 -19.37 -3.90 -20.61
N PHE A 61 -18.58 -4.96 -20.80
CA PHE A 61 -18.06 -5.77 -19.69
C PHE A 61 -16.58 -5.48 -19.48
N PHE A 62 -16.18 -5.25 -18.24
CA PHE A 62 -14.78 -5.09 -17.84
C PHE A 62 -14.33 -6.34 -17.08
N LEU A 63 -13.34 -7.04 -17.60
CA LEU A 63 -12.87 -8.34 -17.12
C LEU A 63 -11.38 -8.29 -16.82
N SER A 64 -10.91 -9.02 -15.82
CA SER A 64 -9.48 -9.20 -15.55
C SER A 64 -9.19 -10.57 -14.97
N ASP A 65 -7.96 -11.05 -15.16
CA ASP A 65 -7.46 -12.24 -14.47
C ASP A 65 -7.31 -12.04 -12.95
N MET A 66 -7.30 -10.78 -12.46
CA MET A 66 -7.10 -10.42 -11.05
C MET A 66 -8.39 -9.99 -10.33
N SER A 67 -9.52 -9.86 -11.05
CA SER A 67 -10.79 -9.42 -10.47
C SER A 67 -11.98 -9.91 -11.29
N TYR A 68 -12.97 -10.51 -10.64
CA TYR A 68 -14.20 -11.02 -11.27
C TYR A 68 -15.37 -10.03 -11.15
N VAL A 69 -15.07 -8.76 -10.83
CA VAL A 69 -16.07 -7.70 -10.74
C VAL A 69 -16.31 -7.12 -12.14
N SER A 70 -17.56 -7.23 -12.59
CA SER A 70 -18.00 -6.71 -13.88
C SER A 70 -18.87 -5.49 -13.66
N VAL A 71 -18.48 -4.35 -14.23
CA VAL A 71 -19.23 -3.09 -14.10
C VAL A 71 -19.90 -2.76 -15.43
N CYS A 72 -21.21 -2.50 -15.41
CA CYS A 72 -21.98 -1.99 -16.53
C CYS A 72 -22.30 -0.51 -16.28
N THR A 73 -21.63 0.40 -16.99
CA THR A 73 -22.02 1.83 -16.98
C THR A 73 -21.60 2.51 -18.30
N PRO A 74 -22.45 3.35 -18.91
CA PRO A 74 -22.05 4.20 -20.00
C PRO A 74 -21.12 5.31 -19.47
N TYR A 75 -19.83 5.22 -19.78
CA TYR A 75 -18.87 6.32 -19.61
C TYR A 75 -18.52 6.91 -20.98
N ILE A 76 -18.22 8.21 -21.02
CA ILE A 76 -17.67 8.87 -22.20
C ILE A 76 -16.40 8.13 -22.64
N GLY A 77 -16.39 7.61 -23.87
CA GLY A 77 -15.27 6.86 -24.46
C GLY A 77 -15.33 5.33 -24.33
N VAL A 78 -16.38 4.78 -23.73
CA VAL A 78 -16.64 3.32 -23.70
C VAL A 78 -17.67 2.97 -24.78
N GLU A 79 -17.34 1.99 -25.62
CA GLU A 79 -18.23 1.52 -26.69
C GLU A 79 -19.15 0.42 -26.17
N SER A 80 -20.42 0.45 -26.60
CA SER A 80 -21.40 -0.59 -26.32
C SER A 80 -21.05 -1.89 -27.04
N ASN A 81 -21.63 -3.00 -26.58
CA ASN A 81 -21.42 -4.34 -27.10
C ASN A 81 -19.93 -4.75 -27.16
N CYS A 82 -19.14 -4.27 -26.19
CA CYS A 82 -17.70 -4.52 -26.12
C CYS A 82 -17.29 -5.17 -24.80
N ILE A 83 -16.23 -5.96 -24.83
CA ILE A 83 -15.55 -6.51 -23.65
C ILE A 83 -14.17 -5.87 -23.55
N TYR A 84 -13.89 -5.28 -22.39
CA TYR A 84 -12.59 -4.71 -22.04
C TYR A 84 -11.90 -5.68 -21.08
N TYR A 85 -10.78 -6.27 -21.48
CA TYR A 85 -10.11 -7.32 -20.74
C TYR A 85 -8.66 -6.94 -20.40
N VAL A 86 -8.27 -7.17 -19.15
CA VAL A 86 -6.92 -6.94 -18.65
C VAL A 86 -6.31 -8.29 -18.22
N PRO A 87 -5.45 -8.90 -19.06
CA PRO A 87 -4.79 -10.15 -18.70
C PRO A 87 -3.76 -9.93 -17.59
N PHE A 88 -3.46 -11.02 -16.88
CA PHE A 88 -2.29 -11.11 -16.02
C PHE A 88 -1.03 -10.99 -16.88
N CYS A 89 -0.23 -9.96 -16.64
CA CYS A 89 1.05 -9.77 -17.33
C CYS A 89 2.14 -9.56 -16.28
N SER A 90 3.20 -10.36 -16.37
CA SER A 90 4.42 -10.24 -15.56
C SER A 90 5.40 -9.20 -16.10
N GLU A 91 5.12 -8.60 -17.27
CA GLU A 91 5.98 -7.60 -17.91
C GLU A 91 5.54 -6.17 -17.60
N ASP A 92 6.48 -5.24 -17.76
CA ASP A 92 6.39 -3.80 -17.44
C ASP A 92 5.30 -3.02 -18.22
N GLU A 93 4.50 -3.67 -19.08
CA GLU A 93 3.48 -3.06 -19.95
C GLU A 93 2.09 -3.72 -19.75
N ARG A 94 1.19 -3.08 -19.00
CA ARG A 94 -0.22 -3.54 -18.90
C ARG A 94 -0.98 -3.15 -20.17
N LYS A 95 -1.56 -4.14 -20.85
CA LYS A 95 -2.42 -3.94 -22.03
C LYS A 95 -3.88 -4.09 -21.63
N ILE A 96 -4.74 -3.17 -22.07
CA ILE A 96 -6.20 -3.38 -22.07
C ILE A 96 -6.59 -3.83 -23.46
N TYR A 97 -7.15 -5.03 -23.55
CA TYR A 97 -7.74 -5.54 -24.76
C TYR A 97 -9.19 -5.08 -24.84
N LYS A 98 -9.61 -4.64 -26.01
CA LYS A 98 -11.00 -4.34 -26.35
C LYS A 98 -11.45 -5.35 -27.40
N PHE A 99 -12.50 -6.08 -27.09
CA PHE A 99 -13.17 -7.00 -28.00
C PHE A 99 -14.51 -6.41 -28.40
N CYS A 100 -14.68 -6.11 -29.67
CA CYS A 100 -15.96 -5.70 -30.21
C CYS A 100 -16.77 -6.95 -30.61
N LEU A 101 -17.98 -7.09 -30.07
CA LEU A 101 -18.84 -8.25 -30.37
C LEU A 101 -19.61 -8.08 -31.68
N ASP A 102 -19.72 -6.86 -32.21
CA ASP A 102 -20.41 -6.59 -33.48
C ASP A 102 -19.64 -7.12 -34.69
N ASP A 103 -18.31 -7.00 -34.69
CA ASP A 103 -17.44 -7.38 -35.81
C ASP A 103 -16.36 -8.42 -35.43
N HIS A 104 -16.39 -8.91 -34.18
CA HIS A 104 -15.42 -9.85 -33.61
C HIS A 104 -13.96 -9.38 -33.71
N THR A 105 -13.74 -8.06 -33.73
CA THR A 105 -12.41 -7.48 -33.73
C THR A 105 -11.82 -7.39 -32.33
N MET A 106 -10.49 -7.51 -32.27
CA MET A 106 -9.72 -7.32 -31.06
C MET A 106 -8.73 -6.18 -31.31
N ALA A 107 -8.80 -5.15 -30.48
CA ALA A 107 -7.81 -4.09 -30.39
C ALA A 107 -7.17 -4.13 -28.99
N PHE A 108 -6.01 -3.52 -28.83
CA PHE A 108 -5.45 -3.29 -27.50
C PHE A 108 -4.89 -1.88 -27.41
N ASN A 109 -4.99 -1.31 -26.21
CA ASN A 109 -4.25 -0.13 -25.83
C ASN A 109 -3.20 -0.53 -24.81
N ILE A 110 -1.98 -0.04 -25.01
CA ILE A 110 -0.95 -0.10 -23.97
C ILE A 110 -1.37 0.95 -22.95
N ILE A 111 -1.74 0.52 -21.75
CA ILE A 111 -1.70 1.44 -20.61
C ILE A 111 -0.20 1.66 -20.40
N PRO A 112 0.29 2.90 -20.40
CA PRO A 112 1.59 3.15 -19.80
C PRO A 112 1.48 2.70 -18.35
N THR A 113 1.92 1.48 -18.07
CA THR A 113 2.47 1.18 -16.77
C THR A 113 3.72 2.02 -16.74
N GLU A 114 3.53 3.24 -16.25
CA GLU A 114 4.35 3.68 -15.15
C GLU A 114 4.57 2.42 -14.29
N LYS A 115 5.74 1.76 -14.46
CA LYS A 115 6.17 0.54 -13.74
C LYS A 115 5.52 0.53 -12.37
N THR A 116 4.88 -0.56 -11.97
CA THR A 116 4.35 -0.71 -10.59
C THR A 116 5.46 -0.78 -9.52
N ALA A 117 6.54 -0.01 -9.67
CA ALA A 117 7.41 0.50 -8.62
C ALA A 117 6.75 1.63 -7.78
N TYR A 118 5.48 1.99 -8.04
CA TYR A 118 4.84 3.19 -7.48
C TYR A 118 4.10 3.01 -6.14
N GLU A 119 4.09 1.83 -5.52
CA GLU A 119 3.57 1.66 -4.16
C GLU A 119 4.41 2.41 -3.11
N SER A 120 5.71 2.60 -3.37
CA SER A 120 6.64 3.33 -2.47
C SER A 120 6.54 4.87 -2.54
N ARG A 121 5.52 5.43 -3.21
CA ARG A 121 5.30 6.89 -3.28
C ARG A 121 4.52 7.44 -2.10
N PHE A 122 3.88 6.59 -1.31
CA PHE A 122 3.07 6.97 -0.16
C PHE A 122 3.69 6.37 1.10
N CYS A 123 3.56 7.07 2.22
CA CYS A 123 3.79 6.50 3.54
C CYS A 123 3.02 7.33 4.58
N TRP A 124 2.65 6.72 5.70
CA TRP A 124 2.20 7.49 6.84
C TRP A 124 3.40 8.17 7.52
N PHE A 125 3.27 9.46 7.80
CA PHE A 125 4.28 10.29 8.42
C PHE A 125 3.70 10.96 9.66
N VAL A 126 4.36 10.82 10.80
CA VAL A 126 3.93 11.48 12.04
C VAL A 126 4.82 12.72 12.27
N PRO A 127 4.30 13.94 12.11
CA PRO A 127 5.05 15.15 12.44
C PRO A 127 5.50 15.13 13.91
N THR A 128 6.80 15.22 14.16
CA THR A 128 7.31 15.40 15.53
C THR A 128 7.03 16.83 16.00
N ARG A 129 6.69 16.99 17.29
CA ARG A 129 6.63 18.32 17.90
C ARG A 129 8.02 18.93 17.86
N LEU A 130 8.15 20.12 17.26
CA LEU A 130 9.32 20.96 17.44
C LEU A 130 9.41 21.33 18.93
N GLN A 131 10.21 20.60 19.71
CA GLN A 131 10.62 21.07 21.02
C GLN A 131 11.60 22.21 20.78
N ARG A 132 11.24 23.41 21.24
CA ARG A 132 12.14 24.56 21.24
C ARG A 132 13.35 24.13 22.08
N LYS A 133 14.53 23.97 21.46
CA LYS A 133 15.78 23.99 22.23
C LYS A 133 15.81 25.33 22.93
N ASP A 134 15.78 25.33 24.26
CA ASP A 134 16.09 26.50 25.06
C ASP A 134 17.49 26.97 24.66
N SER A 135 17.57 27.99 23.82
CA SER A 135 18.81 28.66 23.45
C SER A 135 18.74 30.11 23.88
N SER A 136 19.01 30.37 25.16
CA SER A 136 19.89 31.49 25.46
C SER A 136 21.21 31.22 24.73
N ALA A 137 21.59 32.13 23.84
CA ALA A 137 22.78 32.15 22.98
C ALA A 137 22.74 31.30 21.69
N LEU A 138 22.19 31.91 20.62
CA LEU A 138 22.78 31.79 19.29
C LEU A 138 23.55 33.09 19.01
N PRO A 139 24.81 33.04 18.54
CA PRO A 139 25.57 34.25 18.25
C PRO A 139 24.99 34.94 17.01
N ALA A 140 24.66 36.23 17.19
CA ALA A 140 24.14 37.13 16.16
C ALA A 140 25.21 37.45 15.10
N LYS A 141 25.57 36.47 14.24
CA LYS A 141 26.41 36.66 13.06
C LYS A 141 26.06 35.69 11.92
N VAL A 142 24.80 35.66 11.51
CA VAL A 142 24.40 35.29 10.13
C VAL A 142 23.13 36.08 9.82
N LEU A 143 23.24 37.40 9.68
CA LEU A 143 22.08 38.21 9.28
C LEU A 143 22.39 39.31 8.26
N ASN A 144 23.59 39.38 7.69
CA ASN A 144 23.83 40.26 6.55
C ASN A 144 24.85 39.61 5.61
N GLU A 145 24.55 39.73 4.31
CA GLU A 145 25.36 39.37 3.14
C GLU A 145 25.23 37.92 2.61
N ALA A 146 24.11 37.67 1.91
CA ALA A 146 24.13 37.15 0.54
C ALA A 146 22.70 37.15 -0.03
N SER A 147 22.54 37.89 -1.11
CA SER A 147 21.36 38.03 -1.94
C SER A 147 20.99 36.74 -2.69
N GLU A 148 19.69 36.58 -2.95
CA GLU A 148 19.08 35.67 -3.94
C GLU A 148 19.22 34.16 -3.70
N ASP A 149 18.38 33.60 -2.81
CA ASP A 149 17.46 32.49 -3.15
C ASP A 149 16.54 32.22 -1.94
N LYS A 150 15.30 32.73 -1.97
CA LYS A 150 14.31 32.50 -0.89
C LYS A 150 13.73 31.09 -1.01
N GLY A 151 14.48 30.11 -0.51
CA GLY A 151 14.16 28.69 -0.51
C GLY A 151 13.42 28.18 0.73
N PHE A 152 12.47 28.94 1.28
CA PHE A 152 11.44 28.51 2.23
C PHE A 152 10.23 29.42 2.00
N ASN A 153 9.09 28.90 1.52
CA ASN A 153 7.89 29.71 1.25
C ASN A 153 6.65 29.13 1.98
N ASP A 154 6.34 29.78 3.12
CA ASP A 154 5.07 30.37 3.56
C ASP A 154 3.78 29.59 3.88
N ASN A 155 3.69 28.25 3.76
CA ASN A 155 2.44 27.54 4.16
C ASN A 155 2.54 26.64 5.43
N LEU A 156 3.74 26.29 5.89
CA LEU A 156 3.93 25.65 7.22
C LEU A 156 4.38 26.72 8.23
N THR A 157 3.42 27.40 8.85
CA THR A 157 3.73 28.25 10.01
C THR A 157 4.04 27.39 11.24
N SER A 158 4.88 27.90 12.15
CA SER A 158 5.13 27.29 13.46
C SER A 158 3.83 26.96 14.22
N SER A 159 2.77 27.76 14.01
CA SER A 159 1.43 27.52 14.59
C SER A 159 0.68 26.34 13.94
N SER A 160 0.87 26.06 12.64
CA SER A 160 0.31 24.87 11.97
C SER A 160 0.99 23.57 12.44
N ILE A 161 2.31 23.59 12.65
CA ILE A 161 3.07 22.47 13.22
C ILE A 161 2.69 22.24 14.70
N GLN A 162 2.43 23.30 15.46
CA GLN A 162 1.91 23.18 16.84
C GLN A 162 0.46 22.68 16.90
N LYS A 163 -0.36 22.95 15.87
CA LYS A 163 -1.72 22.40 15.71
C LYS A 163 -1.73 20.96 15.19
N ALA A 164 -0.66 20.49 14.54
CA ALA A 164 -0.46 19.11 14.09
C ALA A 164 -0.30 18.10 15.25
N LYS A 165 -1.06 18.28 16.33
CA LYS A 165 -1.04 17.42 17.51
C LYS A 165 -1.38 15.99 17.08
N THR A 166 -0.39 15.09 17.20
CA THR A 166 -0.49 13.67 17.56
C THR A 166 -1.07 12.66 16.54
N TRP A 167 -1.29 13.02 15.28
CA TRP A 167 -1.88 12.12 14.26
C TRP A 167 -0.99 11.93 13.02
N PRO A 168 -0.98 10.75 12.38
CA PRO A 168 -0.25 10.53 11.14
C PRO A 168 -0.88 11.31 9.97
N TRP A 169 -0.03 11.88 9.12
CA TRP A 169 -0.36 12.50 7.84
C TRP A 169 0.12 11.60 6.70
N LEU A 170 -0.61 11.57 5.60
CA LEU A 170 -0.18 10.80 4.43
C LEU A 170 0.87 11.61 3.67
N MET A 171 2.11 11.17 3.74
CA MET A 171 3.22 11.74 2.98
C MET A 171 3.30 11.05 1.63
N TYR A 172 3.39 11.83 0.55
CA TYR A 172 3.53 11.24 -0.78
C TYR A 172 4.22 12.12 -1.82
N GLN A 173 4.70 11.50 -2.89
CA GLN A 173 5.28 12.19 -4.04
C GLN A 173 4.36 12.05 -5.25
N GLU A 174 3.88 13.15 -5.83
CA GLU A 174 3.13 13.09 -7.10
C GLU A 174 4.05 12.86 -8.29
N LYS A 175 5.23 13.49 -8.25
CA LYS A 175 6.27 13.42 -9.27
C LYS A 175 7.60 13.16 -8.61
N LEU A 176 8.53 12.60 -9.38
CA LEU A 176 9.89 12.31 -8.93
C LEU A 176 10.77 13.58 -9.03
N ASP A 177 10.26 14.71 -8.54
CA ASP A 177 10.88 16.05 -8.60
C ASP A 177 11.38 16.54 -7.22
N GLY A 178 11.41 15.63 -6.22
CA GLY A 178 11.83 15.92 -4.85
C GLY A 178 10.79 16.70 -4.02
N LYS A 179 9.64 17.07 -4.59
CA LYS A 179 8.54 17.65 -3.82
C LYS A 179 7.72 16.54 -3.16
N CYS A 180 7.52 16.68 -1.86
CA CYS A 180 6.68 15.80 -1.08
C CYS A 180 5.44 16.57 -0.62
N LYS A 181 4.29 15.92 -0.68
CA LYS A 181 3.03 16.41 -0.18
C LYS A 181 2.70 15.70 1.13
N LEU A 182 2.03 16.42 2.02
CA LEU A 182 1.60 15.93 3.32
C LEU A 182 0.10 16.20 3.42
N LEU A 183 -0.72 15.15 3.38
CA LEU A 183 -2.16 15.24 3.49
C LEU A 183 -2.60 14.94 4.92
N ASP A 184 -3.31 15.88 5.56
CA ASP A 184 -4.03 15.65 6.80
C ASP A 184 -5.29 14.82 6.50
N PRO A 185 -5.34 13.53 6.89
CA PRO A 185 -6.44 12.64 6.51
C PRO A 185 -7.77 13.01 7.19
N LEU A 186 -7.73 13.74 8.31
CA LEU A 186 -8.93 14.08 9.07
C LEU A 186 -9.61 15.30 8.46
N ASN A 187 -8.82 16.32 8.12
CA ASN A 187 -9.30 17.60 7.64
C ASN A 187 -9.26 17.75 6.10
N GLY A 188 -8.57 16.85 5.39
CA GLY A 188 -8.39 16.94 3.93
C GLY A 188 -7.51 18.12 3.51
N ILE A 189 -6.68 18.63 4.43
CA ILE A 189 -5.78 19.76 4.16
C ILE A 189 -4.45 19.20 3.67
N GLU A 190 -3.96 19.72 2.54
CA GLU A 190 -2.68 19.35 1.98
C GLU A 190 -1.63 20.43 2.22
N TYR A 191 -0.43 19.98 2.56
CA TYR A 191 0.76 20.80 2.65
C TYR A 191 1.82 20.29 1.67
N SER A 192 2.75 21.16 1.30
CA SER A 192 3.88 20.79 0.44
C SER A 192 5.19 21.11 1.14
N THR A 193 6.13 20.18 1.05
CA THR A 193 7.52 20.34 1.47
C THR A 193 8.45 19.87 0.36
N ARG A 194 9.71 20.29 0.39
CA ARG A 194 10.73 19.83 -0.57
C ARG A 194 11.83 19.15 0.21
N ILE A 195 12.11 17.91 -0.16
CA ILE A 195 13.26 17.19 0.36
C ILE A 195 14.45 17.53 -0.54
N ARG A 196 15.50 18.08 0.07
CA ARG A 196 16.77 18.34 -0.61
C ARG A 196 17.75 17.25 -0.19
N LEU A 197 17.98 16.28 -1.06
CA LEU A 197 19.03 15.29 -0.86
C LEU A 197 20.37 15.87 -1.32
N PRO A 198 21.50 15.47 -0.69
CA PRO A 198 22.83 15.87 -1.14
C PRO A 198 23.17 15.39 -2.56
N SER A 199 22.59 14.27 -3.00
CA SER A 199 22.72 13.75 -4.37
C SER A 199 21.79 14.49 -5.33
N SER A 200 22.30 14.87 -6.51
CA SER A 200 21.54 15.52 -7.60
C SER A 200 20.58 14.57 -8.35
N VAL A 201 20.39 13.35 -7.85
CA VAL A 201 19.71 12.25 -8.53
C VAL A 201 18.33 12.06 -7.88
N LEU A 202 17.27 12.39 -8.62
CA LEU A 202 15.87 12.07 -8.28
C LEU A 202 15.42 11.04 -9.32
N PRO A 203 14.81 9.88 -9.00
CA PRO A 203 13.78 9.62 -7.97
C PRO A 203 14.27 9.08 -6.61
N ALA A 204 13.42 9.14 -5.57
CA ALA A 204 13.65 8.45 -4.30
C ALA A 204 12.41 7.66 -3.84
N GLN A 205 12.58 6.39 -3.45
CA GLN A 205 11.54 5.55 -2.86
C GLN A 205 11.46 5.81 -1.36
N ILE A 206 10.24 5.87 -0.81
CA ILE A 206 10.05 5.92 0.64
C ILE A 206 10.04 4.50 1.16
N LEU A 207 10.97 4.18 2.05
CA LEU A 207 11.11 2.83 2.60
C LEU A 207 10.49 2.68 3.97
N CYS A 208 10.56 3.69 4.84
CA CYS A 208 10.03 3.66 6.20
C CYS A 208 9.89 5.08 6.75
N SER A 209 9.03 5.27 7.74
CA SER A 209 8.79 6.52 8.44
C SER A 209 8.49 6.21 9.90
N LYS A 210 9.12 6.94 10.81
CA LYS A 210 8.95 6.81 12.27
C LYS A 210 9.49 8.06 12.96
N ASP A 211 8.83 8.50 14.03
CA ASP A 211 9.26 9.64 14.86
C ASP A 211 9.62 10.93 14.08
N GLY A 212 8.90 11.20 12.98
CA GLY A 212 9.13 12.36 12.12
C GLY A 212 10.35 12.27 11.21
N TRP A 213 10.98 11.10 11.12
CA TRP A 213 12.06 10.76 10.19
C TRP A 213 11.57 9.76 9.16
N VAL A 214 12.16 9.83 7.96
CA VAL A 214 11.85 8.97 6.81
C VAL A 214 13.14 8.38 6.27
N ILE A 215 13.15 7.08 5.95
CA ILE A 215 14.21 6.45 5.17
C ILE A 215 13.84 6.53 3.69
N LEU A 216 14.76 7.07 2.90
CA LEU A 216 14.66 7.20 1.45
C LEU A 216 15.76 6.39 0.78
N LEU A 217 15.43 5.76 -0.34
CA LEU A 217 16.38 5.13 -1.27
C LEU A 217 16.37 5.91 -2.58
N ASP A 218 17.48 6.55 -2.94
CA ASP A 218 17.57 7.27 -4.21
C ASP A 218 17.81 6.35 -5.42
N ALA A 219 17.79 6.91 -6.62
CA ALA A 219 17.99 6.17 -7.87
C ALA A 219 19.39 5.56 -8.02
N ALA A 220 20.35 6.02 -7.23
CA ALA A 220 21.71 5.48 -7.17
C ALA A 220 21.85 4.41 -6.06
N ASN A 221 20.73 3.94 -5.50
CA ASN A 221 20.66 3.00 -4.38
C ASN A 221 21.32 3.53 -3.09
N ALA A 222 21.44 4.85 -2.94
CA ALA A 222 21.93 5.45 -1.70
C ALA A 222 20.78 5.66 -0.71
N LEU A 223 21.05 5.32 0.55
CA LEU A 223 20.09 5.40 1.64
C LEU A 223 20.27 6.69 2.45
N PHE A 224 19.15 7.34 2.78
CA PHE A 224 19.14 8.57 3.58
C PHE A 224 18.05 8.51 4.64
N MET A 225 18.40 8.89 5.87
CA MET A 225 17.42 9.26 6.89
C MET A 225 17.17 10.76 6.80
N VAL A 226 15.93 11.18 6.62
CA VAL A 226 15.55 12.58 6.41
C VAL A 226 14.44 12.97 7.37
N ASN A 227 14.59 14.14 8.01
CA ASN A 227 13.46 14.82 8.64
C ASN A 227 12.97 15.95 7.72
N PRO A 228 11.82 15.77 7.03
CA PRO A 228 11.36 16.72 6.02
C PRO A 228 10.82 18.04 6.59
N LEU A 229 10.66 18.15 7.91
CA LEU A 229 10.14 19.35 8.58
C LEU A 229 11.24 20.30 9.02
N ILE A 230 12.35 19.75 9.54
CA ILE A 230 13.52 20.54 9.97
C ILE A 230 14.65 20.55 8.94
N GLY A 231 14.56 19.73 7.89
CA GLY A 231 15.53 19.66 6.81
C GLY A 231 16.84 18.95 7.18
N GLU A 232 16.86 18.20 8.29
CA GLU A 232 18.02 17.39 8.66
C GLU A 232 18.11 16.12 7.80
N VAL A 233 19.33 15.75 7.42
CA VAL A 233 19.63 14.60 6.55
C VAL A 233 20.85 13.87 7.11
N VAL A 234 20.73 12.55 7.22
CA VAL A 234 21.83 11.63 7.54
C VAL A 234 21.96 10.64 6.39
N LYS A 235 23.12 10.61 5.75
CA LYS A 235 23.43 9.62 4.71
C LYS A 235 23.91 8.33 5.39
N LEU A 236 23.32 7.21 5.01
CA LEU A 236 23.72 5.89 5.47
C LEU A 236 24.86 5.34 4.57
N PRO A 237 25.71 4.42 5.08
CA PRO A 237 26.74 3.80 4.27
C PRO A 237 26.15 3.06 3.06
N SER A 238 26.93 2.96 1.98
CA SER A 238 26.56 2.17 0.81
C SER A 238 26.54 0.67 1.14
N ILE A 239 25.74 -0.09 0.39
CA ILE A 239 25.67 -1.55 0.51
C ILE A 239 26.01 -2.12 -0.87
N ASP A 240 27.15 -2.80 -0.99
CA ASP A 240 27.65 -3.28 -2.28
C ASP A 240 26.84 -4.47 -2.83
N GLU A 241 26.22 -5.28 -1.96
CA GLU A 241 25.49 -6.51 -2.31
C GLU A 241 23.95 -6.38 -2.21
N LEU A 242 23.40 -5.18 -2.39
CA LEU A 242 21.94 -4.97 -2.33
C LEU A 242 21.27 -5.23 -3.69
N ASP A 243 21.38 -6.46 -4.21
CA ASP A 243 20.95 -6.81 -5.57
C ASP A 243 19.42 -6.68 -5.80
N GLU A 244 18.60 -6.93 -4.77
CA GLU A 244 17.12 -6.95 -4.88
C GLU A 244 16.40 -5.89 -4.01
N GLY A 245 17.16 -5.00 -3.34
CA GLY A 245 16.59 -4.04 -2.38
C GLY A 245 16.14 -4.67 -1.06
N PHE A 246 15.46 -3.90 -0.22
CA PHE A 246 14.92 -4.38 1.06
C PHE A 246 13.49 -4.88 0.91
N SER A 247 13.22 -6.09 1.42
CA SER A 247 11.85 -6.57 1.66
C SER A 247 11.17 -5.70 2.73
N GLY A 248 11.92 -5.29 3.75
CA GLY A 248 11.48 -4.29 4.71
C GLY A 248 12.61 -3.66 5.51
N ILE A 249 12.40 -2.45 6.00
CA ILE A 249 13.38 -1.70 6.78
C ILE A 249 12.72 -0.84 7.86
N THR A 250 13.38 -0.70 9.00
CA THR A 250 12.91 0.08 10.13
C THR A 250 14.08 0.56 10.98
N PHE A 251 13.80 1.33 12.03
CA PHE A 251 14.81 1.82 12.95
C PHE A 251 14.29 1.95 14.38
N THR A 252 15.19 1.85 15.35
CA THR A 252 14.83 1.84 16.78
C THR A 252 14.50 3.24 17.31
N SER A 253 15.24 4.28 16.91
CA SER A 253 15.11 5.66 17.40
C SER A 253 15.58 6.71 16.37
N VAL A 254 15.49 8.00 16.69
CA VAL A 254 15.96 9.08 15.81
C VAL A 254 17.49 9.00 15.60
N PRO A 255 18.02 9.34 14.42
CA PRO A 255 19.45 9.16 14.09
C PRO A 255 20.42 9.99 14.94
N THR A 256 19.92 11.00 15.66
CA THR A 256 20.68 11.82 16.62
C THR A 256 20.90 11.14 17.98
N SER A 257 20.45 9.90 18.14
CA SER A 257 20.67 9.03 19.31
C SER A 257 21.38 7.74 18.87
N ASP A 258 21.51 6.76 19.78
CA ASP A 258 22.01 5.40 19.48
C ASP A 258 20.99 4.61 18.62
N CYS A 259 20.73 5.13 17.41
CA CYS A 259 19.77 4.57 16.47
C CYS A 259 20.35 3.33 15.80
N LEU A 260 19.61 2.24 15.89
CA LEU A 260 19.87 1.01 15.16
C LEU A 260 18.88 0.93 13.99
N VAL A 261 19.40 0.95 12.77
CA VAL A 261 18.66 0.71 11.54
C VAL A 261 18.73 -0.79 11.24
N LEU A 262 17.56 -1.40 10.98
CA LEU A 262 17.39 -2.81 10.70
C LEU A 262 16.64 -2.96 9.39
N GLY A 263 17.31 -3.51 8.39
CA GLY A 263 16.71 -3.90 7.11
C GLY A 263 16.80 -5.41 6.93
N TYR A 264 15.87 -5.99 6.18
CA TYR A 264 15.98 -7.37 5.75
C TYR A 264 15.63 -7.52 4.27
N CYS A 265 16.25 -8.50 3.64
CA CYS A 265 15.87 -8.99 2.32
C CYS A 265 15.58 -10.49 2.39
N THR A 266 14.62 -10.91 1.58
CA THR A 266 14.24 -12.31 1.40
C THR A 266 14.39 -12.64 -0.07
N ASN A 267 15.20 -13.63 -0.40
CA ASN A 267 15.34 -14.09 -1.77
C ASN A 267 14.34 -15.23 -2.02
N ARG A 268 13.42 -15.06 -2.96
CA ARG A 268 12.38 -16.08 -3.25
C ARG A 268 12.92 -17.35 -3.91
N ARG A 269 14.14 -17.33 -4.45
CA ARG A 269 14.72 -18.49 -5.18
C ARG A 269 15.41 -19.49 -4.27
N ASP A 270 16.14 -18.99 -3.27
CA ASP A 270 16.84 -19.81 -2.29
C ASP A 270 16.22 -19.70 -0.88
N GLU A 271 15.15 -18.92 -0.76
CA GLU A 271 14.36 -18.70 0.45
C GLU A 271 15.20 -18.22 1.65
N SER A 272 16.37 -17.64 1.37
CA SER A 272 17.27 -17.10 2.37
C SER A 272 16.83 -15.72 2.83
N ILE A 273 17.11 -15.43 4.11
CA ILE A 273 16.90 -14.11 4.71
C ILE A 273 18.25 -13.53 5.14
N LYS A 274 18.47 -12.24 4.85
CA LYS A 274 19.63 -11.48 5.34
C LYS A 274 19.14 -10.28 6.13
N ILE A 275 19.71 -10.03 7.31
CA ILE A 275 19.57 -8.75 8.03
C ILE A 275 20.76 -7.86 7.74
N TYR A 276 20.45 -6.59 7.51
CA TYR A 276 21.40 -5.50 7.51
C TYR A 276 21.18 -4.67 8.78
N LYS A 277 22.23 -4.54 9.59
CA LYS A 277 22.26 -3.75 10.81
C LYS A 277 23.20 -2.56 10.61
N TRP A 278 22.79 -1.40 11.05
CA TRP A 278 23.66 -0.24 11.14
C TRP A 278 23.36 0.53 12.42
N LEU A 279 24.35 0.69 13.28
CA LEU A 279 24.26 1.55 14.45
C LEU A 279 24.74 2.96 14.09
N SER A 280 24.09 3.98 14.64
CA SER A 280 24.44 5.37 14.38
C SER A 280 25.92 5.65 14.64
N GLY A 281 26.62 6.10 13.60
CA GLY A 281 28.06 6.38 13.62
C GLY A 281 28.94 5.25 13.09
N ASP A 282 28.40 4.06 12.85
CA ASP A 282 29.14 2.99 12.19
C ASP A 282 29.50 3.37 10.75
N LYS A 283 30.68 2.92 10.31
CA LYS A 283 31.18 3.20 8.95
C LYS A 283 30.51 2.35 7.89
N ASP A 284 30.14 1.13 8.23
CA ASP A 284 29.67 0.10 7.32
C ASP A 284 28.49 -0.66 7.93
N TRP A 285 27.76 -1.40 7.10
CA TRP A 285 26.67 -2.26 7.55
C TRP A 285 27.21 -3.61 8.05
N THR A 286 26.60 -4.13 9.11
CA THR A 286 26.81 -5.51 9.54
C THR A 286 25.73 -6.39 8.92
N ILE A 287 26.13 -7.49 8.29
CA ILE A 287 25.23 -8.44 7.63
C ILE A 287 25.13 -9.71 8.48
N VAL A 288 23.90 -10.10 8.83
CA VAL A 288 23.62 -11.34 9.55
C VAL A 288 22.78 -12.24 8.67
N TYR A 289 23.25 -13.47 8.45
CA TYR A 289 22.57 -14.47 7.63
C TYR A 289 21.56 -15.25 8.48
N GLY A 290 20.39 -15.53 7.90
CA GLY A 290 19.37 -16.36 8.52
C GLY A 290 19.78 -17.82 8.67
N ASP A 291 18.94 -18.56 9.37
CA ASP A 291 19.06 -20.00 9.63
C ASP A 291 18.77 -20.90 8.41
N GLY A 292 18.41 -20.31 7.27
CA GLY A 292 18.06 -21.02 6.04
C GLY A 292 16.68 -21.67 6.06
N ALA A 293 15.87 -21.45 7.10
CA ALA A 293 14.49 -21.91 7.10
C ALA A 293 13.63 -21.09 6.13
N LEU A 294 12.60 -21.70 5.53
CA LEU A 294 11.71 -21.06 4.55
C LEU A 294 10.85 -19.94 5.19
N PHE A 295 10.71 -18.80 4.50
CA PHE A 295 9.87 -17.68 4.97
C PHE A 295 9.36 -16.80 3.84
N CYS A 296 8.05 -16.89 3.58
CA CYS A 296 7.36 -15.99 2.67
C CYS A 296 6.98 -14.71 3.41
N ALA A 297 7.89 -13.73 3.44
CA ALA A 297 7.63 -12.44 4.06
C ALA A 297 6.47 -11.71 3.35
N ALA A 298 5.51 -11.21 4.14
CA ALA A 298 4.48 -10.33 3.63
C ALA A 298 5.08 -9.01 3.14
N ASN A 299 4.39 -8.34 2.20
CA ASN A 299 4.76 -7.01 1.71
C ASN A 299 4.43 -5.92 2.76
N THR A 300 5.06 -5.99 3.92
CA THR A 300 4.92 -5.03 5.02
C THR A 300 6.24 -4.85 5.75
N ASN A 301 6.49 -3.64 6.22
CA ASN A 301 7.67 -3.37 7.01
C ASN A 301 7.65 -4.11 8.36
N PRO A 302 8.83 -4.46 8.88
CA PRO A 302 8.93 -5.13 10.16
C PRO A 302 8.68 -4.15 11.30
N VAL A 303 8.27 -4.68 12.45
CA VAL A 303 8.02 -3.89 13.65
C VAL A 303 9.11 -4.19 14.68
N VAL A 304 9.81 -3.15 15.15
CA VAL A 304 10.62 -3.27 16.36
C VAL A 304 9.70 -3.20 17.55
N PHE A 305 9.58 -4.30 18.28
CA PHE A 305 8.72 -4.43 19.44
C PHE A 305 9.52 -5.05 20.60
N GLN A 306 9.53 -4.38 21.75
CA GLN A 306 10.29 -4.80 22.94
C GLN A 306 11.78 -5.12 22.68
N GLY A 307 12.40 -4.41 21.73
CA GLY A 307 13.83 -4.56 21.41
C GLY A 307 14.15 -5.61 20.35
N GLU A 308 13.15 -6.35 19.87
CA GLU A 308 13.31 -7.36 18.82
C GLU A 308 12.59 -6.96 17.54
N LEU A 309 13.04 -7.50 16.41
CA LEU A 309 12.48 -7.22 15.10
C LEU A 309 11.51 -8.32 14.70
N TYR A 310 10.23 -7.97 14.54
CA TYR A 310 9.17 -8.88 14.13
C TYR A 310 8.87 -8.69 12.63
N CYS A 311 8.97 -9.79 11.87
CA CYS A 311 8.62 -9.87 10.46
C CYS A 311 7.37 -10.75 10.30
N LEU A 312 6.39 -10.25 9.54
CA LEU A 312 5.14 -10.95 9.26
C LEU A 312 5.26 -11.78 7.97
N GLY A 313 4.80 -13.02 8.00
CA GLY A 313 4.63 -13.88 6.84
C GLY A 313 3.29 -13.65 6.13
N GLU A 314 3.20 -14.04 4.87
CA GLU A 314 1.99 -13.88 4.04
C GLU A 314 0.75 -14.58 4.63
N THR A 315 0.92 -15.65 5.40
CA THR A 315 -0.21 -16.39 6.02
C THR A 315 -0.43 -16.05 7.50
N GLY A 316 0.42 -15.18 8.06
CA GLY A 316 0.36 -14.72 9.44
C GLY A 316 1.43 -15.30 10.36
N GLU A 317 2.37 -16.09 9.86
CA GLU A 317 3.51 -16.54 10.66
C GLU A 317 4.36 -15.35 11.11
N LEU A 318 5.06 -15.50 12.24
CA LEU A 318 5.97 -14.47 12.74
C LEU A 318 7.40 -15.02 12.82
N ARG A 319 8.33 -14.23 12.27
CA ARG A 319 9.76 -14.40 12.52
C ARG A 319 10.28 -13.28 13.38
N VAL A 320 11.16 -13.64 14.30
CA VAL A 320 11.78 -12.69 15.23
C VAL A 320 13.28 -12.75 15.09
N PHE A 321 13.88 -11.57 14.94
CA PHE A 321 15.32 -11.39 15.01
C PHE A 321 15.67 -10.62 16.30
N ASN A 322 16.55 -11.21 17.10
CA ASN A 322 17.15 -10.53 18.25
C ASN A 322 18.43 -9.81 17.78
N PRO A 323 18.46 -8.46 17.75
CA PRO A 323 19.62 -7.73 17.26
C PRO A 323 20.84 -7.77 18.19
N VAL A 324 20.66 -8.14 19.47
CA VAL A 324 21.75 -8.22 20.46
C VAL A 324 22.44 -9.57 20.40
N GLU A 325 21.66 -10.65 20.38
CA GLU A 325 22.17 -12.03 20.31
C GLU A 325 22.46 -12.49 18.87
N GLU A 326 21.96 -11.73 17.89
CA GLU A 326 22.06 -12.02 16.45
C GLU A 326 21.42 -13.37 16.07
N THR A 327 20.42 -13.77 16.82
CA THR A 327 19.69 -15.02 16.62
C THR A 327 18.35 -14.80 15.94
N TRP A 328 18.00 -15.75 15.08
CA TRP A 328 16.69 -15.88 14.49
C TRP A 328 15.87 -16.95 15.18
N ARG A 329 14.56 -16.72 15.25
CA ARG A 329 13.62 -17.78 15.57
C ARG A 329 12.35 -17.59 14.76
N MET A 330 11.92 -18.66 14.11
CA MET A 330 10.52 -18.81 13.73
C MET A 330 9.74 -19.02 15.02
N LEU A 331 8.63 -18.31 15.17
CA LEU A 331 7.71 -18.62 16.24
C LEU A 331 6.84 -19.77 15.75
N ASP A 332 6.89 -20.92 16.44
CA ASP A 332 6.08 -22.11 16.13
C ASP A 332 4.56 -21.81 16.15
N LYS A 333 4.19 -20.69 16.78
CA LYS A 333 2.88 -20.07 16.75
C LYS A 333 3.04 -18.54 16.68
N PRO A 334 2.08 -17.76 16.16
CA PRO A 334 0.71 -18.14 15.82
C PRO A 334 0.65 -19.07 14.62
N GLU A 335 -0.27 -20.03 14.69
CA GLU A 335 -0.66 -20.78 13.50
C GLU A 335 -1.09 -19.79 12.42
N PRO A 336 -0.82 -20.09 11.14
CA PRO A 336 -1.36 -19.34 10.02
C PRO A 336 -2.83 -18.99 10.27
N VAL A 337 -3.18 -17.73 10.03
CA VAL A 337 -4.59 -17.28 10.14
C VAL A 337 -5.46 -18.03 9.13
N TYR A 338 -4.84 -18.63 8.12
CA TYR A 338 -5.47 -19.38 7.03
C TYR A 338 -4.76 -20.73 6.89
N SER A 339 -5.53 -21.81 6.79
CA SER A 339 -4.97 -23.13 6.45
C SER A 339 -4.69 -23.22 4.95
N GLU A 340 -3.73 -24.08 4.54
CA GLU A 340 -3.45 -24.38 3.13
C GLU A 340 -4.72 -24.85 2.38
N ASP A 341 -5.65 -25.51 3.09
CA ASP A 341 -6.93 -25.99 2.57
C ASP A 341 -8.02 -24.90 2.48
N GLU A 342 -7.90 -23.82 3.27
CA GLU A 342 -8.72 -22.59 3.18
C GLU A 342 -8.17 -21.59 2.15
N ALA A 343 -7.29 -22.02 1.26
CA ALA A 343 -6.87 -21.25 0.10
C ALA A 343 -7.77 -21.52 -1.13
N PRO A 344 -8.97 -20.89 -1.25
CA PRO A 344 -9.54 -20.60 -2.56
C PRO A 344 -9.49 -19.09 -2.87
N PHE A 345 -8.81 -18.27 -2.06
CA PHE A 345 -8.74 -16.82 -2.32
C PHE A 345 -7.57 -16.50 -3.27
N GLN A 346 -7.76 -16.82 -4.55
CA GLN A 346 -6.92 -16.28 -5.64
C GLN A 346 -7.08 -14.74 -5.68
N GLY A 347 -6.19 -14.03 -4.98
CA GLY A 347 -6.14 -12.57 -4.96
C GLY A 347 -4.95 -12.08 -4.13
N THR A 348 -4.49 -10.85 -4.39
CA THR A 348 -3.45 -10.23 -3.57
C THR A 348 -4.01 -9.91 -2.18
N GLN A 349 -3.29 -10.36 -1.15
CA GLN A 349 -3.58 -10.09 0.26
C GLN A 349 -2.62 -9.01 0.75
N ASP A 350 -3.15 -7.86 1.14
CA ASP A 350 -2.37 -6.85 1.84
C ASP A 350 -2.34 -7.22 3.33
N CYS A 351 -1.14 -7.38 3.87
CA CYS A 351 -0.94 -7.65 5.29
C CYS A 351 -0.25 -6.45 5.91
N TYR A 352 -0.60 -6.11 7.15
CA TYR A 352 0.01 -5.03 7.89
C TYR A 352 0.35 -5.53 9.29
N LEU A 353 1.54 -5.20 9.79
CA LEU A 353 1.95 -5.43 11.17
C LEU A 353 2.20 -4.08 11.85
N LEU A 354 1.70 -3.91 13.07
CA LEU A 354 1.88 -2.67 13.83
C LEU A 354 1.76 -2.90 15.34
N GLU A 355 2.30 -1.96 16.11
CA GLU A 355 2.08 -1.88 17.55
C GLU A 355 0.80 -1.08 17.85
N LEU A 356 -0.03 -1.60 18.75
CA LEU A 356 -1.21 -0.94 19.30
C LEU A 356 -1.21 -1.08 20.82
N GLY A 357 -1.04 0.05 21.53
CA GLY A 357 -1.18 0.08 22.99
C GLY A 357 -0.23 -0.84 23.76
N GLY A 358 0.93 -1.20 23.20
CA GLY A 358 1.86 -2.16 23.79
C GLY A 358 1.62 -3.63 23.40
N ASP A 359 0.75 -3.87 22.43
CA ASP A 359 0.52 -5.20 21.84
C ASP A 359 0.78 -5.19 20.33
N LEU A 360 1.04 -6.37 19.77
CA LEU A 360 1.21 -6.54 18.33
C LEU A 360 -0.14 -6.85 17.68
N VAL A 361 -0.45 -6.13 16.62
CA VAL A 361 -1.68 -6.27 15.84
C VAL A 361 -1.31 -6.52 14.39
N SER A 362 -2.05 -7.42 13.74
CA SER A 362 -1.99 -7.61 12.30
C SER A 362 -3.34 -7.33 11.65
N VAL A 363 -3.31 -6.71 10.48
CA VAL A 363 -4.49 -6.46 9.65
C VAL A 363 -4.30 -7.13 8.31
N PHE A 364 -5.29 -7.93 7.91
CA PHE A 364 -5.33 -8.62 6.62
C PHE A 364 -6.46 -8.05 5.80
N LYS A 365 -6.14 -7.58 4.59
CA LYS A 365 -7.08 -7.04 3.62
C LYS A 365 -6.96 -7.86 2.34
N TYR A 366 -8.06 -8.46 1.90
CA TYR A 366 -8.11 -9.07 0.58
C TYR A 366 -8.47 -8.02 -0.48
N ASN A 367 -8.28 -8.31 -1.75
CA ASN A 367 -8.67 -7.41 -2.84
C ASN A 367 -9.92 -7.86 -3.61
N TYR A 368 -10.57 -8.97 -3.20
CA TYR A 368 -11.61 -9.62 -3.99
C TYR A 368 -13.07 -9.33 -3.56
N PHE A 369 -13.33 -8.86 -2.33
CA PHE A 369 -14.71 -8.74 -1.79
C PHE A 369 -14.92 -7.46 -0.97
N ASP A 370 -16.12 -6.88 -0.99
CA ASP A 370 -16.49 -5.64 -0.25
C ASP A 370 -16.38 -5.71 1.29
N TYR A 371 -16.06 -6.88 1.88
CA TYR A 371 -16.08 -7.14 3.34
C TYR A 371 -14.88 -7.94 3.86
N ASN A 372 -13.66 -7.46 3.63
CA ASN A 372 -12.49 -8.35 3.74
C ASN A 372 -11.31 -7.82 4.56
N VAL A 373 -11.54 -6.84 5.43
CA VAL A 373 -10.54 -6.41 6.41
C VAL A 373 -10.74 -7.19 7.70
N ARG A 374 -9.76 -8.01 8.08
CA ARG A 374 -9.73 -8.74 9.36
C ARG A 374 -8.57 -8.22 10.21
N ILE A 375 -8.82 -8.09 11.51
CA ILE A 375 -7.86 -7.54 12.47
C ILE A 375 -7.62 -8.60 13.52
N PHE A 376 -6.37 -8.84 13.86
CA PHE A 376 -5.95 -9.79 14.87
C PHE A 376 -4.98 -9.13 15.82
N MET A 377 -5.10 -9.45 17.10
CA MET A 377 -4.14 -9.07 18.13
C MET A 377 -3.43 -10.32 18.61
N LEU A 378 -2.11 -10.24 18.78
CA LEU A 378 -1.31 -11.38 19.21
C LEU A 378 -1.48 -11.58 20.72
N ASP A 379 -2.08 -12.69 21.13
CA ASP A 379 -1.96 -13.19 22.50
C ASP A 379 -0.55 -13.75 22.66
N ARG A 380 0.35 -13.01 23.32
CA ARG A 380 1.75 -13.43 23.49
C ARG A 380 1.94 -14.60 24.47
N TRP A 381 0.96 -14.89 25.33
CA TRP A 381 1.08 -16.02 26.25
C TRP A 381 0.75 -17.33 25.56
N ARG A 382 -0.27 -17.31 24.69
CA ARG A 382 -0.64 -18.46 23.87
C ARG A 382 0.10 -18.52 22.55
N MET A 383 0.71 -17.40 22.17
CA MET A 383 1.27 -17.13 20.85
C MET A 383 0.23 -17.32 19.75
N GLU A 384 -0.98 -16.77 19.91
CA GLU A 384 -2.11 -16.99 18.98
C GLU A 384 -2.71 -15.68 18.48
N TRP A 385 -3.12 -15.64 17.20
CA TRP A 385 -3.85 -14.50 16.65
C TRP A 385 -5.30 -14.52 17.12
N VAL A 386 -5.70 -13.51 17.90
CA VAL A 386 -7.06 -13.36 18.40
C VAL A 386 -7.81 -12.32 17.57
N PRO A 387 -8.96 -12.63 16.96
CA PRO A 387 -9.69 -11.68 16.13
C PRO A 387 -10.23 -10.51 16.97
N VAL A 388 -10.08 -9.30 16.46
CA VAL A 388 -10.53 -8.05 17.08
C VAL A 388 -11.61 -7.39 16.23
N ASN A 389 -12.77 -7.12 16.84
CA ASN A 389 -13.89 -6.44 16.18
C ASN A 389 -14.15 -5.03 16.73
N ASP A 390 -13.45 -4.62 17.79
CA ASP A 390 -13.52 -3.27 18.36
C ASP A 390 -12.12 -2.84 18.83
N LEU A 391 -11.67 -1.69 18.35
CA LEU A 391 -10.40 -1.08 18.70
C LEU A 391 -10.49 -0.16 19.91
N ALA A 392 -11.58 -0.16 20.68
CA ALA A 392 -11.72 0.50 21.98
C ALA A 392 -11.20 1.95 22.03
N GLY A 393 -11.52 2.76 21.02
CA GLY A 393 -11.06 4.16 20.95
C GLY A 393 -9.85 4.38 20.03
N TRP A 394 -9.22 3.36 19.47
CA TRP A 394 -8.08 3.52 18.57
C TRP A 394 -8.49 3.72 17.10
N THR A 395 -7.58 4.32 16.33
CA THR A 395 -7.64 4.53 14.89
C THR A 395 -6.37 3.98 14.25
N LEU A 396 -6.49 3.22 13.16
CA LEU A 396 -5.34 2.66 12.44
C LEU A 396 -5.06 3.45 11.16
N PHE A 397 -3.79 3.55 10.81
CA PHE A 397 -3.28 4.16 9.59
C PHE A 397 -2.36 3.13 8.95
N LEU A 398 -2.77 2.55 7.83
CA LEU A 398 -2.14 1.37 7.24
C LEU A 398 -1.52 1.68 5.89
N ASP A 399 -0.30 1.18 5.72
CA ASP A 399 0.50 1.23 4.51
C ASP A 399 1.57 0.13 4.56
N ALA A 400 1.99 -0.38 3.40
CA ALA A 400 3.01 -1.42 3.31
C ALA A 400 4.35 -0.98 3.93
N ARG A 401 4.69 0.31 3.82
CA ARG A 401 5.93 0.86 4.39
C ARG A 401 5.74 1.30 5.83
N CYS A 402 4.60 1.89 6.20
CA CYS A 402 4.46 2.47 7.54
C CYS A 402 3.04 2.33 8.08
N SER A 403 2.84 1.49 9.09
CA SER A 403 1.55 1.34 9.75
C SER A 403 1.60 1.86 11.19
N PHE A 404 0.58 2.59 11.63
CA PHE A 404 0.48 3.20 12.96
C PHE A 404 -0.90 3.04 13.59
N ALA A 405 -0.93 2.91 14.91
CA ALA A 405 -2.13 3.08 15.72
C ALA A 405 -2.03 4.37 16.55
N LYS A 406 -3.15 5.10 16.66
CA LYS A 406 -3.26 6.27 17.56
C LYS A 406 -4.61 6.30 18.29
N SER A 407 -4.58 6.73 19.54
CA SER A 407 -5.75 6.81 20.44
C SER A 407 -6.67 7.96 20.06
N SER A 408 -7.84 7.67 19.50
CA SER A 408 -8.69 8.63 18.81
C SER A 408 -9.11 9.80 19.70
N PRO A 409 -8.98 11.07 19.25
CA PRO A 409 -9.30 12.20 20.11
C PRO A 409 -10.80 12.54 20.04
N LEU A 410 -11.50 11.99 19.05
CA LEU A 410 -12.90 12.22 18.74
C LEU A 410 -13.52 10.85 18.43
N GLU A 411 -14.66 10.58 19.05
CA GLU A 411 -15.37 9.31 18.92
C GLU A 411 -15.62 8.91 17.44
N ARG A 412 -15.89 9.88 16.57
CA ARG A 412 -16.13 9.66 15.13
C ARG A 412 -14.98 8.97 14.39
N TRP A 413 -13.74 9.11 14.88
CA TRP A 413 -12.55 8.52 14.28
C TRP A 413 -12.13 7.22 14.96
N SER A 414 -12.75 6.88 16.10
CA SER A 414 -12.55 5.58 16.73
C SER A 414 -13.04 4.47 15.81
N ASN A 415 -12.38 3.31 15.86
CA ASN A 415 -12.77 2.15 15.07
C ASN A 415 -12.74 2.40 13.55
N LYS A 416 -11.86 3.32 13.12
CA LYS A 416 -11.59 3.62 11.71
C LYS A 416 -10.20 3.16 11.33
N ILE A 417 -10.06 2.76 10.07
CA ILE A 417 -8.81 2.43 9.42
C ILE A 417 -8.65 3.37 8.23
N PHE A 418 -7.52 4.06 8.14
CA PHE A 418 -7.13 4.87 7.01
C PHE A 418 -6.08 4.13 6.20
N PHE A 419 -6.35 3.85 4.93
CA PHE A 419 -5.38 3.27 4.00
C PHE A 419 -4.65 4.38 3.24
N SER A 420 -3.40 4.12 2.83
CA SER A 420 -2.56 5.05 2.05
C SER A 420 -3.04 5.34 0.62
N ALA A 421 -4.27 4.96 0.26
CA ALA A 421 -4.89 5.25 -1.02
C ALA A 421 -5.72 6.54 -0.99
N ILE A 422 -5.58 7.38 -2.02
CA ILE A 422 -6.38 8.60 -2.19
C ILE A 422 -7.58 8.29 -3.09
N HIS A 423 -8.80 8.50 -2.56
CA HIS A 423 -10.06 8.13 -3.19
C HIS A 423 -10.45 9.03 -4.38
N SER A 424 -10.05 10.30 -4.37
CA SER A 424 -10.41 11.25 -5.43
C SER A 424 -9.39 12.37 -5.56
N SER A 425 -9.08 12.75 -6.80
CA SER A 425 -8.23 13.90 -7.12
C SER A 425 -8.87 15.24 -6.77
N THR A 426 -10.20 15.31 -6.67
CA THR A 426 -10.94 16.56 -6.40
C THR A 426 -11.13 16.84 -4.91
N THR A 427 -11.33 15.81 -4.08
CA THR A 427 -11.57 15.98 -2.63
C THR A 427 -10.38 15.55 -1.76
N LYS A 428 -9.34 14.92 -2.35
CA LYS A 428 -8.12 14.44 -1.67
C LYS A 428 -8.39 13.81 -0.30
N THR A 429 -9.21 12.77 -0.30
CA THR A 429 -9.55 12.00 0.91
C THR A 429 -8.88 10.63 0.89
N CYS A 430 -8.43 10.15 2.04
CA CYS A 430 -7.90 8.79 2.18
C CYS A 430 -9.04 7.77 2.21
N ALA A 431 -8.82 6.59 1.64
CA ALA A 431 -9.75 5.47 1.76
C ALA A 431 -9.90 5.11 3.25
N THR A 432 -11.13 5.24 3.76
CA THR A 432 -11.43 5.05 5.18
C THR A 432 -12.39 3.87 5.34
N TYR A 433 -12.05 2.93 6.22
CA TYR A 433 -12.86 1.77 6.55
C TYR A 433 -13.34 1.84 7.99
N CYS A 434 -14.61 1.53 8.19
CA CYS A 434 -15.26 1.49 9.50
C CYS A 434 -15.39 0.04 9.97
N ILE A 435 -14.72 -0.28 11.09
CA ILE A 435 -14.68 -1.65 11.62
C ILE A 435 -16.07 -2.07 12.10
N LYS A 436 -16.78 -1.17 12.80
CA LYS A 436 -18.11 -1.47 13.35
C LYS A 436 -19.15 -1.77 12.27
N SER A 437 -19.18 -1.00 11.18
CA SER A 437 -20.11 -1.24 10.07
C SER A 437 -19.58 -2.21 9.02
N LYS A 438 -18.30 -2.59 9.13
CA LYS A 438 -17.55 -3.41 8.17
C LYS A 438 -17.59 -2.87 6.74
N ARG A 439 -17.58 -1.54 6.57
CA ARG A 439 -17.74 -0.89 5.26
C ARG A 439 -16.73 0.23 5.09
N TYR A 440 -16.34 0.46 3.84
CA TYR A 440 -15.70 1.70 3.45
C TYR A 440 -16.69 2.86 3.58
N ASP A 441 -16.21 4.01 4.04
CA ASP A 441 -17.01 5.23 4.07
C ASP A 441 -17.22 5.68 2.61
N GLN A 442 -18.34 5.27 1.99
CA GLN A 442 -18.78 5.78 0.69
C GLN A 442 -19.34 7.19 0.89
N ASP A 443 -18.84 8.14 0.09
CA ASP A 443 -19.27 9.54 -0.01
C ASP A 443 -19.16 10.42 1.25
N ARG A 444 -18.10 11.24 1.28
CA ARG A 444 -18.11 12.58 1.91
C ARG A 444 -18.88 13.63 1.06
N LEU A 445 -19.82 13.24 0.21
CA LEU A 445 -20.57 14.16 -0.67
C LEU A 445 -22.02 14.46 -0.26
N SER A 446 -22.55 13.90 0.83
CA SER A 446 -23.95 14.17 1.23
C SER A 446 -24.14 15.15 2.40
N CYS A 447 -23.08 15.78 2.93
CA CYS A 447 -23.19 16.69 4.08
C CYS A 447 -22.92 18.17 3.74
N PHE A 448 -23.53 18.70 2.67
CA PHE A 448 -23.81 20.15 2.50
C PHE A 448 -25.07 20.43 1.66
N ALA A 449 -26.02 19.49 1.61
CA ALA A 449 -27.28 19.66 0.89
C ALA A 449 -28.50 19.62 1.82
N THR A 450 -28.47 20.36 2.93
CA THR A 450 -29.71 20.72 3.64
C THR A 450 -29.54 22.07 4.35
N SER A 451 -29.78 23.16 3.61
CA SER A 451 -30.57 24.28 4.12
C SER A 451 -30.93 25.21 2.96
N LYS A 452 -32.09 24.96 2.35
CA LYS A 452 -33.03 26.00 1.92
C LYS A 452 -34.32 25.32 1.47
N SER A 453 -35.12 24.96 2.46
CA SER A 453 -36.56 24.84 2.32
C SER A 453 -37.18 26.24 2.52
N VAL A 454 -38.01 26.63 1.56
CA VAL A 454 -39.18 27.51 1.70
C VAL A 454 -38.93 28.98 2.01
N SER A 455 -39.14 29.80 0.97
CA SER A 455 -40.21 30.81 0.94
C SER A 455 -40.58 31.10 -0.51
#